data_AF-H1FV44-F1
#
_entry.id   AF-H1FV44-F1
#
_cell.length_a   1.000
_cell.length_b   1.000
_cell.length_c   1.000
_cell.angle_alpha   90.00
_cell.angle_beta   90.00
_cell.angle_gamma   90.00
#
_symmetry.space_group_name_H-M   'P 1'
#
loop_
_entity.id
_entity.type
_entity.pdbx_description
1 polymer ?
#
loop_
_entity_poly.entity_id
_entity_poly.type
_entity_poly.pdbx_seq_one_letter_code
_entity_poly.pdbx_strand_id
1 'polypeptide(L)'
;MPFDSLTHYQQMEVGLFGPNYDAIAPEVIRAFEERQHLLPLVFLVEFFLFLTMFIVAKGRKQANITRGSEKVQVYSLFQRVVILLNIIVMIYLFITGFSITFGNVTGGGLIARYMRATHEIVGLGWMPIWLIMTIIAFKDHKYFARPSAKTWNNFFLRGKYKPMDRINYYAYVAFGATLVFSGFIIWYIVPDSATHAEVIQFKRFILFFHFLGSAIISFFTFETVYSMFAAVKGYIPGVVTGKLPIEYLEQLRPDVLEEEALGTQV
;
A
#
# COMPACT_ATOMS: atom_id res chain seq x y z
N MET A 1 -36.02 -25.25 -4.95
CA MET A 1 -37.25 -25.38 -4.15
C MET A 1 -38.30 -24.44 -4.71
N PRO A 2 -39.60 -24.77 -4.67
CA PRO A 2 -40.67 -23.85 -5.08
C PRO A 2 -40.61 -22.52 -4.32
N PHE A 3 -40.85 -21.39 -4.98
CA PHE A 3 -40.83 -20.05 -4.35
C PHE A 3 -41.79 -19.98 -3.15
N ASP A 4 -42.97 -20.58 -3.28
CA ASP A 4 -44.00 -20.60 -2.23
C ASP A 4 -43.65 -21.46 -1.02
N SER A 5 -42.59 -22.30 -1.12
CA SER A 5 -42.06 -23.08 0.00
C SER A 5 -40.98 -22.36 0.81
N LEU A 6 -40.54 -21.17 0.36
CA LEU A 6 -39.55 -20.35 1.04
C LEU A 6 -40.20 -19.55 2.18
N THR A 7 -39.42 -19.20 3.20
CA THR A 7 -39.87 -18.21 4.21
C THR A 7 -40.09 -16.84 3.56
N HIS A 8 -40.91 -15.96 4.14
CA HIS A 8 -41.14 -14.62 3.60
C HIS A 8 -39.84 -13.81 3.39
N TYR A 9 -38.85 -14.00 4.26
CA TYR A 9 -37.53 -13.40 4.12
C TYR A 9 -36.80 -13.92 2.86
N GLN A 10 -36.77 -15.23 2.67
CA GLN A 10 -36.17 -15.86 1.49
C GLN A 10 -36.94 -15.50 0.20
N GLN A 11 -38.27 -15.40 0.25
CA GLN A 11 -39.09 -14.94 -0.88
C GLN A 11 -38.71 -13.51 -1.28
N MET A 12 -38.52 -12.62 -0.30
CA MET A 12 -38.07 -11.25 -0.54
C MET A 12 -36.66 -11.24 -1.14
N GLU A 13 -35.70 -11.97 -0.59
CA GLU A 13 -34.35 -12.07 -1.13
C GLU A 13 -34.33 -12.61 -2.57
N VAL A 14 -35.07 -13.69 -2.83
CA VAL A 14 -35.18 -14.27 -4.17
C VAL A 14 -35.89 -13.33 -5.13
N GLY A 15 -36.92 -12.60 -4.68
CA GLY A 15 -37.64 -11.63 -5.50
C GLY A 15 -36.84 -10.38 -5.83
N LEU A 16 -36.02 -9.89 -4.90
CA LEU A 16 -35.21 -8.67 -5.06
C LEU A 16 -33.85 -8.94 -5.72
N PHE A 17 -33.19 -10.02 -5.35
CA PHE A 17 -31.81 -10.29 -5.74
C PHE A 17 -31.67 -11.52 -6.64
N GLY A 18 -32.63 -12.44 -6.60
CA GLY A 18 -32.62 -13.69 -7.38
C GLY A 18 -32.27 -14.91 -6.52
N PRO A 19 -32.48 -16.13 -7.05
CA PRO A 19 -32.36 -17.39 -6.29
C PRO A 19 -30.94 -17.72 -5.83
N ASN A 20 -29.92 -17.08 -6.41
CA ASN A 20 -28.51 -17.38 -6.18
C ASN A 20 -27.80 -16.28 -5.37
N TYR A 21 -28.54 -15.58 -4.50
CA TYR A 21 -27.98 -14.48 -3.74
C TYR A 21 -26.74 -14.88 -2.93
N ASP A 22 -26.64 -16.08 -2.39
CA ASP A 22 -25.48 -16.51 -1.58
C ASP A 22 -24.43 -17.34 -2.35
N ALA A 23 -24.40 -17.24 -3.69
CA ALA A 23 -23.61 -18.17 -4.52
C ALA A 23 -22.09 -17.96 -4.47
N ILE A 24 -21.58 -16.79 -4.08
CA ILE A 24 -20.14 -16.49 -4.08
C ILE A 24 -19.63 -16.28 -2.65
N ALA A 25 -18.73 -17.17 -2.22
CA ALA A 25 -18.03 -17.11 -0.94
C ALA A 25 -18.92 -16.86 0.30
N PRO A 26 -20.05 -17.59 0.48
CA PRO A 26 -21.01 -17.33 1.56
C PRO A 26 -20.39 -17.42 2.96
N GLU A 27 -19.49 -18.38 3.18
CA GLU A 27 -18.82 -18.54 4.47
C GLU A 27 -17.87 -17.38 4.81
N VAL A 28 -17.26 -16.76 3.80
CA VAL A 28 -16.37 -15.60 4.01
C VAL A 28 -17.19 -14.40 4.44
N ILE A 29 -18.33 -14.17 3.80
CA ILE A 29 -19.26 -13.08 4.12
C ILE A 29 -19.82 -13.29 5.52
N ARG A 30 -20.35 -14.48 5.82
CA ARG A 30 -20.89 -14.83 7.14
C ARG A 30 -19.84 -14.67 8.24
N ALA A 31 -18.63 -15.23 8.05
CA ALA A 31 -17.56 -15.12 9.04
C ALA A 31 -17.12 -13.66 9.27
N PHE A 32 -17.11 -12.83 8.22
CA PHE A 32 -16.82 -11.40 8.35
C PHE A 32 -17.92 -10.69 9.12
N GLU A 33 -19.19 -10.87 8.75
CA GLU A 33 -20.33 -10.23 9.42
C GLU A 33 -20.43 -10.59 10.90
N GLU A 34 -20.23 -11.87 11.24
CA GLU A 34 -20.25 -12.37 12.62
C GLU A 34 -19.06 -11.87 13.46
N ARG A 35 -17.88 -11.66 12.85
CA ARG A 35 -16.63 -11.42 13.59
C ARG A 35 -16.02 -10.03 13.38
N GLN A 36 -16.66 -9.16 12.59
CA GLN A 36 -16.15 -7.81 12.30
C GLN A 36 -15.84 -6.98 13.56
N HIS A 37 -16.59 -7.22 14.64
CA HIS A 37 -16.41 -6.52 15.92
C HIS A 37 -15.08 -6.87 16.61
N LEU A 38 -14.45 -8.01 16.26
CA LEU A 38 -13.14 -8.41 16.77
C LEU A 38 -11.98 -7.81 15.97
N LEU A 39 -12.22 -7.37 14.73
CA LEU A 39 -11.18 -6.85 13.85
C LEU A 39 -10.38 -5.70 14.49
N PRO A 40 -10.97 -4.69 15.15
CA PRO A 40 -10.18 -3.64 15.82
C PRO A 40 -9.17 -4.19 16.82
N LEU A 41 -9.57 -5.20 17.60
CA LEU A 41 -8.70 -5.83 18.60
C LEU A 41 -7.58 -6.64 17.93
N VAL A 42 -7.90 -7.40 16.88
CA VAL A 42 -6.90 -8.15 16.10
C VAL A 42 -5.85 -7.20 15.53
N PHE A 43 -6.27 -6.12 14.87
CA PHE A 43 -5.36 -5.11 14.33
C PHE A 43 -4.53 -4.41 15.40
N LEU A 44 -5.09 -4.16 16.59
CA LEU A 44 -4.35 -3.58 17.70
C LEU A 44 -3.24 -4.52 18.20
N VAL A 45 -3.57 -5.81 18.38
CA VAL A 45 -2.59 -6.84 18.79
C VAL A 45 -1.50 -6.99 17.74
N GLU A 46 -1.88 -7.07 16.46
CA GLU A 46 -0.94 -7.11 15.34
C GLU A 46 -0.04 -5.88 15.35
N PHE A 47 -0.59 -4.67 15.49
CA PHE A 47 0.18 -3.43 15.54
C PHE A 47 1.27 -3.47 16.61
N PHE A 48 0.94 -3.89 17.84
CA PHE A 48 1.94 -4.02 18.91
C PHE A 48 2.97 -5.11 18.65
N LEU A 49 2.56 -6.25 18.08
CA LEU A 49 3.47 -7.33 17.72
C LEU A 49 4.46 -6.87 16.66
N PHE A 50 3.99 -6.24 15.58
CA PHE A 50 4.84 -5.73 14.51
C PHE A 50 5.74 -4.60 14.98
N LEU A 51 5.22 -3.66 15.78
CA LEU A 51 6.04 -2.59 16.37
C LEU A 51 7.18 -3.18 17.23
N THR A 52 6.87 -4.17 18.06
CA THR A 52 7.87 -4.86 18.89
C THR A 52 8.90 -5.58 18.02
N MET A 53 8.44 -6.33 17.01
CA MET A 53 9.32 -7.02 16.07
C MET A 53 10.24 -6.04 15.34
N PHE A 54 9.73 -4.88 14.89
CA PHE A 54 10.57 -3.88 14.22
C PHE A 54 11.60 -3.26 15.17
N ILE A 55 11.22 -2.95 16.41
CA ILE A 55 12.15 -2.44 17.42
C ILE A 55 13.25 -3.46 17.72
N VAL A 56 12.89 -4.73 17.93
CA VAL A 56 13.84 -5.79 18.33
C VAL A 56 14.69 -6.27 17.15
N ALA A 57 14.08 -6.55 15.99
CA ALA A 57 14.77 -7.20 14.87
C ALA A 57 15.55 -6.22 13.99
N LYS A 58 15.08 -4.99 13.77
CA LYS A 58 15.77 -4.01 12.93
C LYS A 58 16.67 -3.07 13.71
N GLY A 59 16.28 -2.72 14.94
CA GLY A 59 16.97 -1.74 15.77
C GLY A 59 17.06 -0.36 15.11
N ARG A 60 17.58 0.62 15.87
CA ARG A 60 17.85 1.96 15.35
C ARG A 60 19.24 1.99 14.72
N LYS A 61 19.32 2.28 13.43
CA LYS A 61 20.55 2.54 12.68
C LYS A 61 20.77 4.05 12.57
N GLN A 62 21.80 4.54 13.24
CA GLN A 62 22.20 5.94 13.15
C GLN A 62 23.63 6.01 12.62
N ALA A 63 23.80 6.67 11.48
CA ALA A 63 25.13 6.96 10.96
C ALA A 63 25.79 8.06 11.81
N ASN A 64 27.08 7.93 12.06
CA ASN A 64 27.87 8.99 12.67
C ASN A 64 28.30 9.98 11.58
N ILE A 65 27.85 11.24 11.67
CA ILE A 65 28.10 12.27 10.66
C ILE A 65 28.97 13.36 11.26
N THR A 66 30.21 13.44 10.79
CA THR A 66 31.19 14.47 11.13
C THR A 66 31.35 15.49 10.01
N ARG A 67 31.15 15.10 8.74
CA ARG A 67 31.26 15.95 7.54
C ARG A 67 29.89 16.20 6.91
N GLY A 68 29.00 16.86 7.65
CA GLY A 68 27.61 17.06 7.23
C GLY A 68 27.39 17.95 5.99
N SER A 69 28.39 18.72 5.58
CA SER A 69 28.35 19.58 4.38
C SER A 69 28.60 18.81 3.08
N GLU A 70 29.33 17.70 3.13
CA GLU A 70 29.66 16.86 1.98
C GLU A 70 28.48 15.96 1.63
N LYS A 71 27.72 16.33 0.60
CA LYS A 71 26.50 15.62 0.20
C LYS A 71 26.50 15.27 -1.28
N VAL A 72 25.93 14.10 -1.56
CA VAL A 72 25.74 13.57 -2.91
C VAL A 72 24.25 13.57 -3.26
N GLN A 73 23.93 13.83 -4.53
CA GLN A 73 22.57 13.72 -5.04
C GLN A 73 22.19 12.24 -5.20
N VAL A 74 21.23 11.75 -4.43
CA VAL A 74 20.77 10.35 -4.48
C VAL A 74 19.46 10.21 -5.25
N TYR A 75 18.53 11.18 -5.09
CA TYR A 75 17.22 11.12 -5.73
C TYR A 75 17.03 12.28 -6.71
N SER A 76 16.60 12.02 -7.93
CA SER A 76 16.22 13.07 -8.88
C SER A 76 14.96 13.80 -8.41
N LEU A 77 14.67 15.00 -8.95
CA LEU A 77 13.43 15.71 -8.63
C LEU A 77 12.19 14.86 -8.93
N PHE A 78 12.19 14.17 -10.08
CA PHE A 78 11.13 13.25 -10.48
C PHE A 78 10.89 12.17 -9.42
N GLN A 79 11.94 11.44 -9.03
CA GLN A 79 11.84 10.38 -8.02
C GLN A 79 11.29 10.90 -6.70
N ARG A 80 11.77 12.07 -6.25
CA ARG A 80 11.32 12.69 -5.00
C ARG A 80 9.83 13.00 -5.03
N VAL A 81 9.35 13.59 -6.13
CA VAL A 81 7.93 13.91 -6.30
C VAL A 81 7.09 12.63 -6.23
N VAL A 82 7.47 11.58 -6.95
CA VAL A 82 6.72 10.31 -6.95
C VAL A 82 6.73 9.67 -5.56
N ILE A 83 7.90 9.57 -4.90
CA ILE A 83 8.02 8.97 -3.56
C ILE A 83 7.20 9.74 -2.53
N LEU A 84 7.32 11.07 -2.50
CA LEU A 84 6.63 11.92 -1.51
C LEU A 84 5.12 11.91 -1.74
N LEU A 85 4.67 11.99 -3.00
CA LEU A 85 3.24 11.85 -3.33
C LEU A 85 2.71 10.49 -2.89
N ASN A 86 3.45 9.41 -3.16
CA ASN A 86 3.07 8.08 -2.71
C ASN A 86 2.94 8.01 -1.18
N ILE A 87 3.89 8.58 -0.43
CA ILE A 87 3.82 8.61 1.05
C ILE A 87 2.57 9.35 1.53
N ILE A 88 2.33 10.57 1.02
CA ILE A 88 1.20 11.41 1.44
C ILE A 88 -0.14 10.72 1.13
N VAL A 89 -0.27 10.20 -0.09
CA VAL A 89 -1.50 9.52 -0.54
C VAL A 89 -1.73 8.24 0.26
N MET A 90 -0.70 7.44 0.51
CA MET A 90 -0.82 6.23 1.31
C MET A 90 -1.25 6.51 2.75
N ILE A 91 -0.71 7.54 3.40
CA ILE A 91 -1.16 7.95 4.75
C ILE A 91 -2.65 8.30 4.74
N TYR A 92 -3.09 9.06 3.73
CA TYR A 92 -4.49 9.46 3.60
C TYR A 92 -5.41 8.26 3.37
N LEU A 93 -5.07 7.39 2.40
CA LEU A 93 -5.83 6.18 2.08
C LEU A 93 -5.88 5.22 3.26
N PHE A 94 -4.79 5.12 4.04
CA PHE A 94 -4.75 4.31 5.24
C PHE A 94 -5.75 4.81 6.30
N ILE A 95 -5.71 6.10 6.64
CA ILE A 95 -6.62 6.70 7.65
C ILE A 95 -8.09 6.57 7.21
N THR A 96 -8.37 6.92 5.97
CA THR A 96 -9.75 6.86 5.44
C THR A 96 -10.24 5.42 5.26
N GLY A 97 -9.37 4.49 4.85
CA GLY A 97 -9.69 3.07 4.75
C GLY A 97 -9.98 2.42 6.11
N PHE A 98 -9.22 2.79 7.15
CA PHE A 98 -9.51 2.39 8.54
C PHE A 98 -10.87 2.93 9.00
N SER A 99 -11.17 4.20 8.72
CA SER A 99 -12.45 4.80 9.06
C SER A 99 -13.63 4.08 8.39
N ILE A 100 -13.48 3.66 7.13
CA ILE A 100 -14.48 2.88 6.39
C ILE A 100 -14.65 1.48 6.98
N THR A 101 -13.53 0.81 7.28
CA THR A 101 -13.51 -0.58 7.79
C THR A 101 -14.10 -0.67 9.19
N PHE A 102 -13.75 0.28 10.06
CA PHE A 102 -14.16 0.31 11.46
C PHE A 102 -15.29 1.32 11.71
N GLY A 103 -16.17 1.52 10.73
CA GLY A 103 -17.31 2.44 10.81
C GLY A 103 -18.24 2.16 12.00
N ASN A 104 -18.28 0.93 12.48
CA ASN A 104 -18.99 0.54 13.71
C ASN A 104 -18.39 1.17 14.99
N VAL A 105 -17.09 1.48 14.98
CA VAL A 105 -16.36 2.12 16.09
C VAL A 105 -16.23 3.62 15.87
N THR A 106 -15.88 4.04 14.65
CA THR A 106 -15.67 5.46 14.30
C THR A 106 -16.99 6.23 14.11
N GLY A 107 -18.10 5.51 13.94
CA GLY A 107 -19.43 6.08 13.76
C GLY A 107 -19.74 6.50 12.32
N GLY A 108 -20.96 7.02 12.13
CA GLY A 108 -21.45 7.51 10.85
C GLY A 108 -21.45 9.03 10.72
N GLY A 109 -22.20 9.53 9.75
CA GLY A 109 -22.44 10.96 9.56
C GLY A 109 -21.60 11.59 8.45
N LEU A 110 -21.57 12.92 8.44
CA LEU A 110 -21.02 13.70 7.32
C LEU A 110 -19.53 13.45 7.09
N ILE A 111 -18.74 13.32 8.17
CA ILE A 111 -17.31 13.06 8.10
C ILE A 111 -17.04 11.68 7.50
N ALA A 112 -17.72 10.64 7.97
CA ALA A 112 -17.58 9.28 7.43
C ALA A 112 -17.97 9.21 5.94
N ARG A 113 -19.04 9.92 5.55
CA ARG A 113 -19.45 10.05 4.15
C ARG A 113 -18.37 10.70 3.30
N TYR A 114 -17.79 11.81 3.76
CA TYR A 114 -16.71 12.48 3.02
C TYR A 114 -15.45 11.64 2.96
N MET A 115 -15.03 11.01 4.06
CA MET A 115 -13.87 10.10 4.07
C MET A 115 -14.02 8.96 3.07
N ARG A 116 -15.23 8.40 2.90
CA ARG A 116 -15.50 7.40 1.85
C ARG A 116 -15.35 8.00 0.46
N ALA A 117 -16.07 9.08 0.18
CA ALA A 117 -16.06 9.70 -1.15
C ALA A 117 -14.65 10.14 -1.58
N THR A 118 -13.87 10.71 -0.66
CA THR A 118 -12.50 11.14 -0.94
C THR A 118 -11.53 9.96 -0.99
N HIS A 119 -11.72 8.89 -0.21
CA HIS A 119 -10.91 7.68 -0.31
C HIS A 119 -10.97 7.10 -1.73
N GLU A 120 -12.18 7.01 -2.29
CA GLU A 120 -12.39 6.50 -3.65
C GLU A 120 -11.65 7.36 -4.69
N ILE A 121 -11.82 8.68 -4.67
CA ILE A 121 -11.17 9.59 -5.62
C ILE A 121 -9.66 9.63 -5.45
N VAL A 122 -9.17 9.71 -4.21
CA VAL A 122 -7.73 9.66 -3.93
C VAL A 122 -7.14 8.31 -4.32
N GLY A 123 -7.91 7.22 -4.19
CA GLY A 123 -7.54 5.89 -4.63
C GLY A 123 -7.32 5.81 -6.13
N LEU A 124 -8.20 6.41 -6.94
CA LEU A 124 -7.99 6.56 -8.39
C LEU A 124 -6.74 7.36 -8.71
N GLY A 125 -6.52 8.47 -7.99
CA GLY A 125 -5.32 9.29 -8.14
C GLY A 125 -4.03 8.56 -7.74
N TRP A 126 -4.11 7.60 -6.83
CA TRP A 126 -2.99 6.77 -6.43
C TRP A 126 -2.56 5.77 -7.50
N MET A 127 -3.46 5.27 -8.34
CA MET A 127 -3.16 4.25 -9.36
C MET A 127 -1.96 4.61 -10.27
N PRO A 128 -1.90 5.80 -10.90
CA PRO A 128 -0.73 6.19 -11.68
C PRO A 128 0.52 6.37 -10.82
N ILE A 129 0.39 6.85 -9.59
CA ILE A 129 1.52 7.03 -8.66
C ILE A 129 2.12 5.67 -8.27
N TRP A 130 1.27 4.70 -7.90
CA TRP A 130 1.67 3.33 -7.60
C TRP A 130 2.36 2.66 -8.78
N LEU A 131 1.82 2.83 -9.99
CA LEU A 131 2.42 2.26 -11.20
C LEU A 131 3.81 2.86 -11.46
N ILE A 132 3.95 4.18 -11.37
CA ILE A 132 5.24 4.85 -11.55
C ILE A 132 6.22 4.42 -10.46
N MET A 133 5.79 4.37 -9.19
CA MET A 133 6.60 3.85 -8.07
C MET A 133 7.09 2.42 -8.34
N THR A 134 6.20 1.55 -8.82
CA THR A 134 6.50 0.17 -9.20
C THR A 134 7.59 0.11 -10.28
N ILE A 135 7.50 0.98 -11.28
CA ILE A 135 8.44 1.05 -12.40
C ILE A 135 9.80 1.61 -11.95
N ILE A 136 9.85 2.75 -11.25
CA ILE A 136 11.15 3.35 -10.83
C ILE A 136 11.90 2.47 -9.83
N ALA A 137 11.18 1.64 -9.08
CA ALA A 137 11.74 0.63 -8.19
C ALA A 137 12.09 -0.69 -8.92
N PHE A 138 11.62 -0.91 -10.15
CA PHE A 138 11.93 -2.09 -10.95
C PHE A 138 13.32 -1.99 -11.60
N LYS A 139 14.37 -1.92 -10.79
CA LYS A 139 15.73 -1.57 -11.24
C LYS A 139 16.72 -2.74 -11.28
N ASP A 140 16.44 -3.82 -10.55
CA ASP A 140 17.38 -4.94 -10.34
C ASP A 140 17.08 -6.16 -11.24
N HIS A 141 16.31 -5.98 -12.31
CA HIS A 141 15.94 -7.07 -13.20
C HIS A 141 17.10 -7.48 -14.12
N LYS A 142 17.40 -8.78 -14.19
CA LYS A 142 18.57 -9.33 -14.91
C LYS A 142 18.63 -9.02 -16.41
N TYR A 143 17.49 -8.70 -17.03
CA TYR A 143 17.40 -8.45 -18.47
C TYR A 143 17.43 -6.96 -18.83
N PHE A 144 17.63 -6.06 -17.87
CA PHE A 144 17.70 -4.63 -18.14
C PHE A 144 19.12 -4.22 -18.54
N ALA A 145 19.28 -3.89 -19.83
CA ALA A 145 20.47 -3.20 -20.31
C ALA A 145 20.44 -1.75 -19.80
N ARG A 146 21.54 -1.31 -19.18
CA ARG A 146 21.68 0.05 -18.65
C ARG A 146 22.30 0.94 -19.72
N PRO A 147 21.53 1.81 -20.40
CA PRO A 147 22.07 2.60 -21.51
C PRO A 147 23.12 3.62 -21.06
N SER A 148 22.93 4.24 -19.88
CA SER A 148 23.96 5.04 -19.20
C SER A 148 23.63 5.17 -17.71
N ALA A 149 24.64 5.25 -16.86
CA ALA A 149 24.44 5.42 -15.41
C ALA A 149 23.69 6.71 -15.08
N LYS A 150 23.99 7.81 -15.79
CA LYS A 150 23.34 9.12 -15.58
C LYS A 150 21.85 9.10 -15.90
N THR A 151 21.45 8.57 -17.05
CA THR A 151 20.04 8.49 -17.44
C THR A 151 19.30 7.48 -16.56
N TRP A 152 19.94 6.35 -16.25
CA TRP A 152 19.40 5.34 -15.35
C TRP A 152 19.08 5.92 -13.97
N ASN A 153 20.05 6.60 -13.35
CA ASN A 153 19.94 7.15 -11.99
C ASN A 153 19.00 8.35 -11.87
N ASN A 154 18.59 8.95 -12.99
CA ASN A 154 17.57 10.00 -13.01
C ASN A 154 16.15 9.44 -12.99
N PHE A 155 15.95 8.23 -13.54
CA PHE A 155 14.65 7.59 -13.65
C PHE A 155 14.45 6.49 -12.59
N PHE A 156 15.35 5.51 -12.53
CA PHE A 156 15.32 4.41 -11.56
C PHE A 156 16.03 4.77 -10.25
N LEU A 157 15.54 4.21 -9.13
CA LEU A 157 16.17 4.39 -7.83
C LEU A 157 17.62 3.87 -7.84
N ARG A 158 18.51 4.49 -7.06
CA ARG A 158 19.92 4.09 -6.99
C ARG A 158 20.17 2.91 -6.05
N GLY A 159 21.28 2.22 -6.31
CA GLY A 159 21.80 1.13 -5.50
C GLY A 159 21.12 -0.21 -5.82
N LYS A 160 21.42 -1.25 -5.03
CA LYS A 160 20.89 -2.61 -5.21
C LYS A 160 20.05 -3.03 -4.02
N TYR A 161 18.92 -3.70 -4.27
CA TYR A 161 18.11 -4.24 -3.19
C TYR A 161 18.79 -5.45 -2.56
N LYS A 162 18.86 -5.43 -1.23
CA LYS A 162 19.15 -6.63 -0.44
C LYS A 162 17.96 -7.60 -0.54
N PRO A 163 18.13 -8.90 -0.23
CA PRO A 163 17.05 -9.88 -0.35
C PRO A 163 15.74 -9.48 0.33
N MET A 164 15.79 -8.95 1.56
CA MET A 164 14.60 -8.48 2.27
C MET A 164 13.94 -7.27 1.58
N ASP A 165 14.73 -6.31 1.09
CA ASP A 165 14.20 -5.14 0.38
C ASP A 165 13.49 -5.54 -0.92
N ARG A 166 13.92 -6.64 -1.57
CA ARG A 166 13.21 -7.20 -2.74
C ARG A 166 11.87 -7.80 -2.38
N ILE A 167 11.78 -8.49 -1.24
CA ILE A 167 10.51 -9.03 -0.74
C ILE A 167 9.53 -7.87 -0.48
N ASN A 168 9.99 -6.80 0.15
CA ASN A 168 9.17 -5.62 0.39
C ASN A 168 8.70 -4.96 -0.91
N TYR A 169 9.59 -4.87 -1.91
CA TYR A 169 9.22 -4.40 -3.23
C TYR A 169 8.15 -5.29 -3.87
N TYR A 170 8.34 -6.61 -3.91
CA TYR A 170 7.35 -7.52 -4.49
C TYR A 170 6.02 -7.50 -3.75
N ALA A 171 6.03 -7.38 -2.42
CA ALA A 171 4.83 -7.21 -1.63
C ALA A 171 4.11 -5.90 -1.97
N TYR A 172 4.83 -4.79 -2.08
CA TYR A 172 4.26 -3.50 -2.51
C TYR A 172 3.61 -3.60 -3.91
N VAL A 173 4.25 -4.29 -4.85
CA VAL A 173 3.69 -4.50 -6.19
C VAL A 173 2.47 -5.41 -6.14
N ALA A 174 2.56 -6.58 -5.50
CA ALA A 174 1.48 -7.56 -5.49
C ALA A 174 0.24 -7.04 -4.74
N PHE A 175 0.41 -6.55 -3.50
CA PHE A 175 -0.72 -6.04 -2.71
C PHE A 175 -1.19 -4.67 -3.19
N GLY A 176 -0.29 -3.84 -3.74
CA GLY A 176 -0.70 -2.60 -4.39
C GLY A 176 -1.53 -2.85 -5.64
N ALA A 177 -1.18 -3.87 -6.45
CA ALA A 177 -2.02 -4.30 -7.57
C ALA A 177 -3.39 -4.79 -7.09
N THR A 178 -3.42 -5.64 -6.05
CA THR A 178 -4.69 -6.07 -5.43
C THR A 178 -5.54 -4.86 -5.06
N LEU A 179 -5.00 -3.85 -4.38
CA LEU A 179 -5.73 -2.64 -4.00
C LEU A 179 -6.18 -1.79 -5.19
N VAL A 180 -5.32 -1.58 -6.17
CA VAL A 180 -5.64 -0.78 -7.37
C VAL A 180 -6.77 -1.45 -8.16
N PHE A 181 -6.64 -2.74 -8.48
CA PHE A 181 -7.64 -3.44 -9.28
C PHE A 181 -8.95 -3.60 -8.52
N SER A 182 -8.90 -4.06 -7.27
CA SER A 182 -10.13 -4.20 -6.47
C SER A 182 -10.79 -2.85 -6.19
N GLY A 183 -10.02 -1.80 -5.90
CA GLY A 183 -10.54 -0.46 -5.66
C GLY A 183 -11.19 0.14 -6.91
N PHE A 184 -10.54 -0.02 -8.08
CA PHE A 184 -11.12 0.39 -9.36
C PHE A 184 -12.44 -0.33 -9.64
N ILE A 185 -12.49 -1.65 -9.47
CA ILE A 185 -13.68 -2.46 -9.70
C ILE A 185 -14.82 -2.04 -8.77
N ILE A 186 -14.55 -1.85 -7.48
CA ILE A 186 -15.55 -1.42 -6.48
C ILE A 186 -16.12 -0.05 -6.83
N TRP A 187 -15.26 0.88 -7.26
CA TRP A 187 -15.64 2.23 -7.66
C TRP A 187 -16.44 2.23 -8.98
N TYR A 188 -16.02 1.43 -9.95
CA TYR A 188 -16.64 1.34 -11.28
C TYR A 188 -18.03 0.66 -11.23
N ILE A 189 -18.17 -0.39 -10.41
CA ILE A 189 -19.44 -1.09 -10.22
C ILE A 189 -20.30 -0.30 -9.22
N VAL A 190 -20.94 0.77 -9.68
CA VAL A 190 -21.94 1.50 -8.89
C VAL A 190 -23.26 0.72 -8.95
N PRO A 191 -23.90 0.40 -7.81
CA PRO A 191 -25.19 -0.27 -7.83
C PRO A 191 -26.25 0.60 -8.50
N ASP A 192 -27.00 0.01 -9.41
CA ASP A 192 -28.14 0.59 -10.10
C ASP A 192 -29.34 -0.38 -10.10
N SER A 193 -30.44 0.02 -10.73
CA SER A 193 -31.66 -0.80 -10.81
C SER A 193 -31.51 -2.08 -11.64
N ALA A 194 -30.39 -2.28 -12.33
CA ALA A 194 -30.08 -3.47 -13.12
C ALA A 194 -29.04 -4.38 -12.43
N THR A 195 -28.60 -4.05 -11.22
CA THR A 195 -27.58 -4.83 -10.50
C THR A 195 -28.15 -6.16 -10.00
N HIS A 196 -27.80 -7.25 -10.67
CA HIS A 196 -28.18 -8.62 -10.31
C HIS A 196 -27.40 -9.16 -9.10
N ALA A 197 -27.91 -10.21 -8.42
CA ALA A 197 -27.24 -10.85 -7.27
C ALA A 197 -25.77 -11.17 -7.52
N GLU A 198 -25.42 -11.70 -8.69
CA GLU A 198 -24.06 -12.09 -9.03
C GLU A 198 -23.09 -10.89 -8.97
N VAL A 199 -23.53 -9.71 -9.43
CA VAL A 199 -22.74 -8.48 -9.39
C VAL A 199 -22.58 -7.98 -7.94
N ILE A 200 -23.64 -8.06 -7.14
CA ILE A 200 -23.60 -7.71 -5.71
C ILE A 200 -22.60 -8.60 -4.98
N GLN A 201 -22.67 -9.91 -5.20
CA GLN A 201 -21.80 -10.88 -4.54
C GLN A 201 -20.36 -10.79 -5.01
N PHE A 202 -20.13 -10.57 -6.31
CA PHE A 202 -18.81 -10.27 -6.82
C PHE A 202 -18.23 -9.01 -6.17
N LYS A 203 -19.02 -7.95 -6.03
CA LYS A 203 -18.57 -6.72 -5.36
C LYS A 203 -18.22 -6.96 -3.89
N ARG A 204 -19.01 -7.75 -3.15
CA ARG A 204 -18.71 -8.16 -1.76
C ARG A 204 -17.41 -8.94 -1.66
N PHE A 205 -17.21 -9.90 -2.56
CA PHE A 205 -15.99 -10.68 -2.65
C PHE A 205 -14.76 -9.79 -2.94
N ILE A 206 -14.86 -8.90 -3.91
CA ILE A 206 -13.78 -7.95 -4.23
C ILE A 206 -13.51 -6.99 -3.06
N LEU A 207 -14.54 -6.55 -2.32
CA LEU A 207 -14.38 -5.74 -1.12
C LEU A 207 -13.58 -6.47 -0.03
N PHE A 208 -13.83 -7.77 0.16
CA PHE A 208 -13.04 -8.59 1.06
C PHE A 208 -11.56 -8.66 0.63
N PHE A 209 -11.28 -8.86 -0.66
CA PHE A 209 -9.91 -8.85 -1.18
C PHE A 209 -9.23 -7.49 -1.06
N HIS A 210 -9.98 -6.40 -1.25
CA HIS A 210 -9.49 -5.03 -1.06
C HIS A 210 -9.06 -4.83 0.40
N PHE A 211 -9.92 -5.24 1.34
CA PHE A 211 -9.61 -5.20 2.77
C PHE A 211 -8.39 -6.06 3.12
N LEU A 212 -8.33 -7.32 2.66
CA LEU A 212 -7.20 -8.21 2.91
C LEU A 212 -5.88 -7.63 2.36
N GLY A 213 -5.92 -7.10 1.13
CA GLY A 213 -4.78 -6.41 0.53
C GLY A 213 -4.32 -5.22 1.35
N SER A 214 -5.27 -4.45 1.90
CA SER A 214 -4.99 -3.27 2.74
C SER A 214 -4.35 -3.66 4.08
N ALA A 215 -4.81 -4.74 4.69
CA ALA A 215 -4.25 -5.26 5.94
C ALA A 215 -2.79 -5.67 5.74
N ILE A 216 -2.50 -6.43 4.68
CA ILE A 216 -1.14 -6.93 4.43
C ILE A 216 -0.19 -5.81 4.01
N ILE A 217 -0.58 -4.94 3.07
CA ILE A 217 0.28 -3.84 2.63
C ILE A 217 0.58 -2.86 3.76
N SER A 218 -0.30 -2.77 4.77
CA SER A 218 -0.07 -1.93 5.94
C SER A 218 1.19 -2.36 6.71
N PHE A 219 1.49 -3.66 6.81
CA PHE A 219 2.70 -4.14 7.48
C PHE A 219 3.97 -3.66 6.79
N PHE A 220 4.01 -3.74 5.45
CA PHE A 220 5.14 -3.27 4.65
C PHE A 220 5.24 -1.73 4.64
N THR A 221 4.09 -1.06 4.68
CA THR A 221 4.03 0.41 4.78
C THR A 221 4.52 0.87 6.17
N PHE A 222 4.11 0.20 7.25
CA PHE A 222 4.60 0.46 8.60
C PHE A 222 6.08 0.18 8.73
N GLU A 223 6.60 -0.90 8.13
CA GLU A 223 8.02 -1.16 8.07
C GLU A 223 8.76 0.01 7.40
N THR A 224 8.22 0.51 6.29
CA THR A 224 8.79 1.62 5.53
C THR A 224 8.75 2.90 6.37
N VAL A 225 7.59 3.28 6.91
CA VAL A 225 7.42 4.45 7.79
C VAL A 225 8.33 4.34 9.02
N TYR A 226 8.33 3.21 9.71
CA TYR A 226 9.23 2.96 10.84
C TYR A 226 10.70 3.12 10.42
N SER A 227 11.09 2.55 9.27
CA SER A 227 12.46 2.67 8.76
C SER A 227 12.83 4.12 8.44
N MET A 228 11.90 4.90 7.88
CA MET A 228 12.11 6.29 7.48
C MET A 228 12.12 7.28 8.66
N PHE A 229 11.27 7.07 9.67
CA PHE A 229 11.05 8.01 10.78
C PHE A 229 11.81 7.62 12.06
N ALA A 230 11.92 6.34 12.37
CA ALA A 230 12.45 5.85 13.64
C ALA A 230 13.78 5.10 13.49
N ALA A 231 13.84 4.16 12.55
CA ALA A 231 14.96 3.23 12.43
C ALA A 231 16.19 3.86 11.76
N VAL A 232 16.03 4.73 10.76
CA VAL A 232 17.15 5.32 10.03
C VAL A 232 17.12 6.84 10.08
N LYS A 233 17.91 7.42 10.99
CA LYS A 233 17.96 8.88 11.17
C LYS A 233 18.56 9.53 9.91
N GLY A 234 17.81 10.44 9.28
CA GLY A 234 18.26 11.22 8.12
C GLY A 234 17.68 10.80 6.76
N TYR A 235 16.92 9.70 6.70
CA TYR A 235 16.32 9.21 5.46
C TYR A 235 15.32 10.20 4.84
N ILE A 236 14.38 10.74 5.64
CA ILE A 236 13.35 11.68 5.17
C ILE A 236 13.95 12.99 4.65
N PRO A 237 14.86 13.68 5.37
CA PRO A 237 15.56 14.82 4.81
C PRO A 237 16.27 14.51 3.48
N GLY A 238 16.78 13.28 3.32
CA GLY A 238 17.38 12.81 2.07
C GLY A 238 16.38 12.72 0.91
N VAL A 239 15.18 12.16 1.14
CA VAL A 239 14.11 12.11 0.12
C VAL A 239 13.58 13.52 -0.16
N VAL A 240 13.42 14.35 0.87
CA VAL A 240 12.93 15.73 0.70
C VAL A 240 13.93 16.60 -0.05
N THR A 241 15.23 16.52 0.23
CA THR A 241 16.25 17.36 -0.43
C THR A 241 16.84 16.73 -1.70
N GLY A 242 16.71 15.41 -1.83
CA GLY A 242 17.39 14.61 -2.84
C GLY A 242 18.85 14.32 -2.55
N LYS A 243 19.40 14.85 -1.44
CA LYS A 243 20.82 14.77 -1.11
C LYS A 243 21.05 14.08 0.23
N LEU A 244 22.04 13.21 0.29
CA LEU A 244 22.45 12.53 1.52
C LEU A 244 23.94 12.80 1.79
N PRO A 245 24.36 12.92 3.07
CA PRO A 245 25.78 13.01 3.41
C PRO A 245 26.55 11.78 2.91
N ILE A 246 27.79 11.99 2.46
CA ILE A 246 28.64 10.88 1.98
C ILE A 246 28.84 9.84 3.09
N GLU A 247 29.18 10.27 4.31
CA GLU A 247 29.40 9.39 5.47
C GLU A 247 28.16 8.55 5.84
N TYR A 248 26.96 9.08 5.58
CA TYR A 248 25.72 8.32 5.75
C TYR A 248 25.67 7.16 4.75
N LEU A 249 26.01 7.43 3.49
CA LEU A 249 25.99 6.43 2.42
C LEU A 249 27.10 5.39 2.64
N GLU A 250 28.30 5.79 3.02
CA GLU A 250 29.40 4.86 3.35
C GLU A 250 28.99 3.83 4.41
N GLN A 251 28.30 4.27 5.46
CA GLN A 251 27.92 3.41 6.59
C GLN A 251 26.67 2.56 6.31
N LEU A 252 25.69 3.08 5.57
CA LEU A 252 24.35 2.48 5.48
C LEU A 252 23.96 2.03 4.06
N ARG A 253 24.52 2.63 3.01
CA ARG A 253 24.18 2.42 1.60
C ARG A 253 25.41 2.58 0.68
N PRO A 254 26.52 1.83 0.89
CA PRO A 254 27.74 1.98 0.09
C PRO A 254 27.50 1.65 -1.38
N ASP A 255 26.51 0.81 -1.67
CA ASP A 255 26.04 0.44 -3.01
C ASP A 255 25.66 1.65 -3.88
N VAL A 256 25.20 2.75 -3.27
CA VAL A 256 24.83 3.98 -3.98
C VAL A 256 26.07 4.75 -4.44
N LEU A 257 27.14 4.74 -3.63
CA LEU A 257 28.40 5.42 -3.96
C LEU A 257 29.19 4.66 -5.02
N GLU A 258 29.21 3.32 -4.93
CA GLU A 258 29.85 2.46 -5.95
C GLU A 258 29.25 2.71 -7.34
N GLU A 259 27.92 2.83 -7.43
CA GLU A 259 27.23 3.12 -8.69
C GLU A 259 27.52 4.52 -9.23
N GLU A 260 27.73 5.51 -8.35
CA GLU A 260 28.13 6.87 -8.75
C GLU A 260 29.58 6.91 -9.25
N ALA A 261 30.50 6.20 -8.60
CA ALA A 261 31.89 6.10 -9.02
C ALA A 261 32.04 5.38 -10.38
N LEU A 262 31.22 4.37 -10.65
CA LEU A 262 31.18 3.70 -11.96
C LEU A 262 30.55 4.58 -13.04
N GLY A 263 29.58 5.42 -12.68
CA GLY A 263 28.89 6.32 -13.60
C GLY A 263 29.70 7.54 -14.03
N THR A 264 30.80 7.86 -13.34
CA THR A 264 31.73 8.95 -13.71
C THR A 264 32.94 8.47 -14.52
N GLN A 265 33.12 7.15 -14.71
CA GLN A 265 34.21 6.55 -15.49
C GLN A 265 33.83 6.26 -16.96
N VAL A 266 32.61 6.59 -17.38
CA VAL A 266 32.08 6.41 -18.75
C VAL A 266 31.58 7.76 -19.27
#